data_AF-A0A7Y9N386-F1
#
_entry.id   AF-A0A7Y9N386-F1
#
_cell.length_a   1.000
_cell.length_b   1.000
_cell.length_c   1.000
_cell.angle_alpha   90.00
_cell.angle_beta   90.00
_cell.angle_gamma   90.00
#
_symmetry.space_group_name_H-M   'P 1'
#
loop_
_entity.id
_entity.type
_entity.pdbx_description
1 polymer ?
#
loop_
_entity_poly.entity_id
_entity_poly.type
_entity_poly.pdbx_seq_one_letter_code
_entity_poly.pdbx_strand_id
1 'polypeptide(L)'
;MYGTFQKHVSDELAAIEEAGLTKRERGIRGPQNAEITADGADVLNFCANNYLGLADDPRILSAATTALEEWGYGLASVRFICGTQEQHLELERRLADFLGTDEAILYSSCFDANGGVFETLFGPEDAIISDELNHASIIDGIRLSKARRLRYRNRDMADLEAQLQAATDARFRVIVTDGVFSMDGYIAPLAEICDLADRYDALVFVDDSHAVGFVGENGRGTPELCGVADRVDIYTGTFGKALGGASGGYVASHAEIVALLRQRSRPYLFSNTLAPAIVAGTLTALDLVQGSADLRARLRANASLFRERMTAEGFDLLPGEHPIVPVMFGDAAKTARIAQEMQARGIYVTAFSFPVVPRGLARIRVQLSAAHTAEQIEYCVGAFVAARDAIDCTHAKKSLQRTLCKGIFAFMTNETQVRTLDASALKALAHPLRVKIFDILAARGPQTASSLAALVGETSGSTSYHLRALAAHDLIREVEGRGTARERWWERPKGRIDVPGHDEMTSPANRAAAQIVTSEFFRVRHETLMSYLNRPQAEVPETWRDVGITITTHLDMTPEQAMSLREELEAIVESAIERYRGQEGPDVRRVSLRAELFDLPTPRTTSPAVDNEEAS
;
A
#
# COMPACT_ATOMS: atom_id res chain seq x y z
N MET A 1 19.72 -15.70 -28.92
CA MET A 1 19.60 -14.55 -27.97
C MET A 1 18.15 -14.15 -27.74
N TYR A 2 17.32 -13.97 -28.79
CA TYR A 2 15.91 -13.60 -28.58
C TYR A 2 15.15 -14.58 -27.67
N GLY A 3 15.29 -15.89 -27.82
CA GLY A 3 14.61 -16.86 -26.92
C GLY A 3 14.99 -16.70 -25.44
N THR A 4 16.27 -16.45 -25.13
CA THR A 4 16.74 -16.20 -23.76
C THR A 4 16.21 -14.86 -23.23
N PHE A 5 16.23 -13.81 -24.04
CA PHE A 5 15.71 -12.49 -23.67
C PHE A 5 14.19 -12.52 -23.50
N GLN A 6 13.47 -13.20 -24.39
CA GLN A 6 12.03 -13.42 -24.31
C GLN A 6 11.68 -14.14 -23.01
N LYS A 7 12.40 -15.21 -22.66
CA LYS A 7 12.19 -15.91 -21.38
C LYS A 7 12.40 -14.95 -20.20
N HIS A 8 13.49 -14.20 -20.19
CA HIS A 8 13.75 -13.22 -19.13
C HIS A 8 12.61 -12.19 -19.00
N VAL A 9 12.17 -11.57 -20.10
CA VAL A 9 11.06 -10.62 -20.08
C VAL A 9 9.74 -11.27 -19.65
N SER A 10 9.45 -12.50 -20.10
CA SER A 10 8.28 -13.25 -19.65
C SER A 10 8.30 -13.56 -18.16
N ASP A 11 9.46 -13.94 -17.61
CA ASP A 11 9.63 -14.19 -16.18
C ASP A 11 9.40 -12.90 -15.36
N GLU A 12 9.92 -11.75 -15.82
CA GLU A 12 9.69 -10.44 -15.20
C GLU A 12 8.20 -10.05 -15.23
N LEU A 13 7.52 -10.24 -16.37
CA LEU A 13 6.07 -9.97 -16.48
C LEU A 13 5.24 -10.88 -15.57
N ALA A 14 5.61 -12.15 -15.46
CA ALA A 14 4.96 -13.09 -14.54
C ALA A 14 5.15 -12.65 -13.08
N ALA A 15 6.34 -12.17 -12.71
CA ALA A 15 6.59 -11.65 -11.38
C ALA A 15 5.77 -10.37 -11.06
N ILE A 16 5.58 -9.48 -12.05
CA ILE A 16 4.72 -8.29 -11.90
C ILE A 16 3.25 -8.69 -11.70
N GLU A 17 2.75 -9.67 -12.46
CA GLU A 17 1.39 -10.18 -12.31
C GLU A 17 1.19 -10.88 -10.96
N GLU A 18 2.13 -11.73 -10.54
CA GLU A 18 2.09 -12.41 -9.22
C GLU A 18 2.11 -11.40 -8.07
N ALA A 19 2.87 -10.31 -8.22
CA ALA A 19 2.88 -9.20 -7.25
C ALA A 19 1.61 -8.33 -7.28
N GLY A 20 0.70 -8.54 -8.25
CA GLY A 20 -0.50 -7.72 -8.42
C GLY A 20 -0.22 -6.29 -8.86
N LEU A 21 0.93 -6.03 -9.48
CA LEU A 21 1.40 -4.70 -9.87
C LEU A 21 1.15 -4.36 -11.34
N THR A 22 0.52 -5.27 -12.09
CA THR A 22 0.20 -5.08 -13.50
C THR A 22 -0.73 -3.89 -13.69
N LYS A 23 -0.28 -2.93 -14.47
CA LYS A 23 -1.10 -1.79 -14.93
C LYS A 23 -1.84 -2.22 -16.18
N ARG A 24 -3.14 -1.94 -16.24
CA ARG A 24 -4.00 -2.23 -17.40
C ARG A 24 -4.63 -0.93 -17.87
N GLU A 25 -4.53 -0.63 -19.16
CA GLU A 25 -5.23 0.51 -19.74
C GLU A 25 -6.75 0.25 -19.77
N ARG A 26 -7.52 1.33 -19.64
CA ARG A 26 -8.98 1.32 -19.79
C ARG A 26 -9.36 2.18 -20.97
N GLY A 27 -10.24 1.67 -21.82
CA GLY A 27 -10.69 2.40 -23.00
C GLY A 27 -11.70 3.47 -22.60
N ILE A 28 -11.39 4.74 -22.85
CA ILE A 28 -12.36 5.85 -22.75
C ILE A 28 -12.82 6.20 -24.15
N ARG A 29 -14.13 6.32 -24.35
CA ARG A 29 -14.74 6.76 -25.61
C ARG A 29 -15.34 8.15 -25.44
N GLY A 30 -15.04 9.05 -26.37
CA GLY A 30 -15.56 10.41 -26.37
C GLY A 30 -14.63 11.42 -25.69
N PRO A 31 -15.10 12.66 -25.49
CA PRO A 31 -14.33 13.71 -24.82
C PRO A 31 -14.06 13.40 -23.35
N GLN A 32 -13.03 14.01 -22.79
CA GLN A 32 -12.73 13.91 -21.36
C GLN A 32 -13.53 14.94 -20.57
N ASN A 33 -14.45 14.49 -19.71
CA ASN A 33 -15.29 15.36 -18.86
C ASN A 33 -15.52 14.70 -17.47
N ALA A 34 -16.36 15.32 -16.63
CA ALA A 34 -16.81 14.79 -15.35
C ALA A 34 -17.58 13.47 -15.50
N GLU A 35 -18.32 13.30 -16.60
CA GLU A 35 -18.98 12.05 -17.00
C GLU A 35 -18.31 11.52 -18.27
N ILE A 36 -17.93 10.24 -18.25
CA ILE A 36 -17.25 9.58 -19.38
C ILE A 36 -17.83 8.18 -19.61
N THR A 37 -17.67 7.67 -20.84
CA THR A 37 -17.90 6.24 -21.13
C THR A 37 -16.56 5.50 -21.08
N ALA A 38 -16.36 4.69 -20.03
CA ALA A 38 -15.16 3.87 -19.84
C ALA A 38 -15.51 2.38 -19.88
N ASP A 39 -14.80 1.61 -20.70
CA ASP A 39 -15.03 0.16 -20.91
C ASP A 39 -16.51 -0.19 -21.21
N GLY A 40 -17.21 0.73 -21.89
CA GLY A 40 -18.62 0.57 -22.29
C GLY A 40 -19.65 0.96 -21.23
N ALA A 41 -19.24 1.48 -20.07
CA ALA A 41 -20.12 1.97 -19.02
C ALA A 41 -19.95 3.47 -18.79
N ASP A 42 -21.06 4.16 -18.51
CA ASP A 42 -21.04 5.58 -18.12
C ASP A 42 -20.66 5.71 -16.64
N VAL A 43 -19.63 6.51 -16.37
CA VAL A 43 -19.01 6.65 -15.04
C VAL A 43 -18.59 8.10 -14.78
N LEU A 44 -18.53 8.47 -13.51
CA LEU A 44 -18.01 9.77 -13.08
C LEU A 44 -16.50 9.73 -12.93
N ASN A 45 -15.79 10.65 -13.59
CA ASN A 45 -14.34 10.72 -13.60
C ASN A 45 -13.79 11.59 -12.46
N PHE A 46 -13.10 10.95 -11.53
CA PHE A 46 -12.40 11.60 -10.42
C PHE A 46 -10.88 11.36 -10.46
N CYS A 47 -10.32 11.00 -11.62
CA CYS A 47 -8.87 10.78 -11.79
C CYS A 47 -8.25 11.61 -12.93
N ALA A 48 -9.03 12.37 -13.69
CA ALA A 48 -8.50 13.26 -14.71
C ALA A 48 -7.84 14.50 -14.08
N ASN A 49 -6.73 14.93 -14.65
CA ASN A 49 -6.12 16.23 -14.33
C ASN A 49 -6.83 17.39 -15.06
N ASN A 50 -8.15 17.27 -15.29
CA ASN A 50 -8.98 18.27 -15.99
C ASN A 50 -9.54 19.29 -14.97
N TYR A 51 -8.66 20.00 -14.28
CA TYR A 51 -9.00 20.80 -13.10
C TYR A 51 -10.08 21.87 -13.35
N LEU A 52 -10.01 22.55 -14.49
CA LEU A 52 -10.97 23.60 -14.84
C LEU A 52 -12.14 23.11 -15.71
N GLY A 53 -12.12 21.84 -16.13
CA GLY A 53 -13.14 21.32 -17.05
C GLY A 53 -12.98 21.84 -18.48
N LEU A 54 -11.75 22.13 -18.91
CA LEU A 54 -11.47 22.75 -20.22
C LEU A 54 -11.06 21.74 -21.30
N ALA A 55 -10.79 20.48 -20.95
CA ALA A 55 -10.29 19.48 -21.91
C ALA A 55 -11.23 19.23 -23.11
N ASP A 56 -12.51 19.52 -22.99
CA ASP A 56 -13.53 19.41 -24.04
C ASP A 56 -14.28 20.73 -24.30
N ASP A 57 -13.69 21.88 -23.93
CA ASP A 57 -14.33 23.19 -24.12
C ASP A 57 -14.59 23.46 -25.62
N PRO A 58 -15.83 23.80 -26.02
CA PRO A 58 -16.17 24.01 -27.43
C PRO A 58 -15.33 25.08 -28.14
N ARG A 59 -14.83 26.08 -27.40
CA ARG A 59 -13.98 27.15 -27.97
C ARG A 59 -12.59 26.62 -28.30
N ILE A 60 -12.02 25.79 -27.43
CA ILE A 60 -10.74 25.10 -27.68
C ILE A 60 -10.89 24.15 -28.86
N LEU A 61 -11.97 23.36 -28.91
CA LEU A 61 -12.25 22.45 -30.02
C LEU A 61 -12.40 23.19 -31.36
N SER A 62 -13.08 24.34 -31.35
CA SER A 62 -13.20 25.18 -32.54
C SER A 62 -11.85 25.70 -33.01
N ALA A 63 -11.02 26.23 -32.10
CA ALA A 63 -9.69 26.74 -32.44
C ALA A 63 -8.77 25.65 -33.00
N ALA A 64 -8.77 24.47 -32.38
CA ALA A 64 -8.03 23.31 -32.86
C ALA A 64 -8.50 22.86 -34.24
N THR A 65 -9.81 22.86 -34.49
CA THR A 65 -10.41 22.48 -35.78
C THR A 65 -10.01 23.45 -36.89
N THR A 66 -10.16 24.76 -36.66
CA THR A 66 -9.72 25.78 -37.60
C THR A 66 -8.22 25.66 -37.90
N ALA A 67 -7.41 25.38 -36.88
CA ALA A 67 -5.98 25.23 -37.09
C ALA A 67 -5.60 24.01 -37.94
N LEU A 68 -6.38 22.92 -37.90
CA LEU A 68 -6.17 21.77 -38.80
C LEU A 68 -6.40 22.16 -40.27
N GLU A 69 -7.36 23.03 -40.53
CA GLU A 69 -7.68 23.51 -41.88
C GLU A 69 -6.64 24.51 -42.39
N GLU A 70 -6.21 25.45 -41.55
CA GLU A 70 -5.32 26.55 -41.93
C GLU A 70 -3.83 26.14 -41.94
N TRP A 71 -3.39 25.42 -40.90
CA TRP A 71 -1.97 25.12 -40.65
C TRP A 71 -1.58 23.67 -40.91
N GLY A 72 -2.58 22.80 -41.10
CA GLY A 72 -2.41 21.37 -41.33
C GLY A 72 -2.27 20.54 -40.04
N TYR A 73 -2.08 19.22 -40.22
CA TYR A 73 -2.02 18.27 -39.10
C TYR A 73 -0.69 18.30 -38.32
N GLY A 74 0.43 18.47 -39.02
CA GLY A 74 1.76 18.47 -38.44
C GLY A 74 2.84 18.86 -39.46
N LEU A 75 4.06 19.12 -38.99
CA LEU A 75 5.12 19.71 -39.82
C LEU A 75 6.18 18.71 -40.31
N ALA A 76 6.13 17.46 -39.84
CA ALA A 76 7.13 16.42 -40.16
C ALA A 76 8.59 16.87 -39.96
N SER A 77 8.83 17.76 -38.98
CA SER A 77 10.13 18.38 -38.77
C SER A 77 10.29 18.93 -37.35
N VAL A 78 11.56 19.17 -36.98
CA VAL A 78 11.99 19.83 -35.74
C VAL A 78 11.95 21.35 -35.89
N ARG A 79 11.92 22.08 -34.78
CA ARG A 79 11.69 23.54 -34.74
C ARG A 79 12.63 24.35 -35.65
N PHE A 80 13.94 24.10 -35.63
CA PHE A 80 14.93 24.95 -36.30
C PHE A 80 15.09 24.70 -37.81
N ILE A 81 14.56 23.60 -38.36
CA ILE A 81 14.69 23.26 -39.79
C ILE A 81 13.50 23.80 -40.58
N CYS A 82 12.32 23.24 -40.33
CA CYS A 82 11.06 23.68 -40.93
C CYS A 82 9.85 23.33 -40.06
N GLY A 83 10.06 23.16 -38.75
CA GLY A 83 9.04 22.79 -37.77
C GLY A 83 8.51 23.97 -36.95
N THR A 84 8.72 25.23 -37.35
CA THR A 84 8.20 26.39 -36.61
C THR A 84 7.20 27.17 -37.47
N GLN A 85 6.00 27.38 -36.94
CA GLN A 85 4.98 28.28 -37.51
C GLN A 85 4.81 29.50 -36.60
N GLU A 86 4.21 30.57 -37.12
CA GLU A 86 3.98 31.83 -36.39
C GLU A 86 3.21 31.60 -35.08
N GLN A 87 2.19 30.74 -35.09
CA GLN A 87 1.44 30.40 -33.88
C GLN A 87 2.29 29.74 -32.77
N HIS A 88 3.40 29.06 -33.10
CA HIS A 88 4.30 28.52 -32.08
C HIS A 88 5.04 29.64 -31.35
N LEU A 89 5.51 30.64 -32.11
CA LEU A 89 6.19 31.81 -31.55
C LEU A 89 5.22 32.67 -30.73
N GLU A 90 3.99 32.80 -31.21
CA GLU A 90 2.94 33.49 -30.46
C GLU A 90 2.61 32.77 -29.15
N LEU A 91 2.50 31.44 -29.15
CA LEU A 91 2.30 30.68 -27.91
C LEU A 91 3.46 30.85 -26.92
N GLU A 92 4.70 30.84 -27.39
CA GLU A 92 5.89 31.10 -26.56
C GLU A 92 5.79 32.48 -25.89
N ARG A 93 5.53 33.53 -26.68
CA ARG A 93 5.39 34.90 -26.17
C ARG A 93 4.24 35.05 -25.19
N ARG A 94 3.05 34.56 -25.53
CA ARG A 94 1.84 34.65 -24.69
C ARG A 94 2.00 33.91 -23.38
N LEU A 95 2.73 32.79 -23.39
CA LEU A 95 3.03 32.03 -22.19
C LEU A 95 4.03 32.73 -21.29
N ALA A 96 5.10 33.31 -21.86
CA ALA A 96 6.05 34.13 -21.12
C ALA A 96 5.36 35.34 -20.46
N ASP A 97 4.51 36.06 -21.22
CA ASP A 97 3.69 37.16 -20.72
C ASP A 97 2.73 36.72 -19.59
N PHE A 98 2.13 35.53 -19.72
CA PHE A 98 1.22 34.99 -18.71
C PHE A 98 1.95 34.67 -17.40
N LEU A 99 3.13 34.05 -17.48
CA LEU A 99 3.93 33.64 -16.32
C LEU A 99 4.75 34.80 -15.73
N GLY A 100 4.98 35.87 -16.49
CA GLY A 100 5.82 37.00 -16.08
C GLY A 100 7.32 36.73 -16.22
N THR A 101 7.72 35.89 -17.17
CA THR A 101 9.13 35.58 -17.48
C THR A 101 9.57 36.26 -18.77
N ASP A 102 10.88 36.32 -19.03
CA ASP A 102 11.40 36.96 -20.26
C ASP A 102 11.01 36.19 -21.52
N GLU A 103 11.18 34.86 -21.51
CA GLU A 103 11.02 34.00 -22.68
C GLU A 103 10.43 32.64 -22.30
N ALA A 104 9.82 31.96 -23.28
CA ALA A 104 9.41 30.56 -23.15
C ALA A 104 9.78 29.74 -24.40
N ILE A 105 9.91 28.42 -24.20
CA ILE A 105 10.26 27.45 -25.25
C ILE A 105 9.39 26.20 -25.11
N LEU A 106 8.84 25.74 -26.24
CA LEU A 106 7.89 24.62 -26.28
C LEU A 106 8.58 23.26 -26.47
N TYR A 107 8.02 22.25 -25.81
CA TYR A 107 8.43 20.84 -25.87
C TYR A 107 7.21 19.94 -26.11
N SER A 108 7.45 18.73 -26.63
CA SER A 108 6.40 17.72 -26.88
C SER A 108 5.68 17.23 -25.62
N SER A 109 6.32 17.37 -24.46
CA SER A 109 5.73 17.14 -23.15
C SER A 109 6.53 17.89 -22.07
N CYS A 110 5.96 18.05 -20.88
CA CYS A 110 6.73 18.54 -19.73
C CYS A 110 7.79 17.52 -19.26
N PHE A 111 7.62 16.23 -19.58
CA PHE A 111 8.66 15.23 -19.37
C PHE A 111 9.91 15.57 -20.19
N ASP A 112 9.73 15.94 -21.46
CA ASP A 112 10.81 16.35 -22.35
C ASP A 112 11.42 17.69 -21.95
N ALA A 113 10.60 18.63 -21.47
CA ALA A 113 11.08 19.90 -20.93
C ALA A 113 12.05 19.66 -19.76
N ASN A 114 11.60 18.93 -18.74
CA ASN A 114 12.43 18.55 -17.59
C ASN A 114 13.68 17.75 -17.99
N GLY A 115 13.52 16.80 -18.92
CA GLY A 115 14.64 16.00 -19.44
C GLY A 115 15.69 16.81 -20.20
N GLY A 116 15.31 17.95 -20.78
CA GLY A 116 16.19 18.80 -21.58
C GLY A 116 16.86 19.95 -20.82
N VAL A 117 16.42 20.27 -19.60
CA VAL A 117 16.93 21.43 -18.84
C VAL A 117 18.30 21.12 -18.21
N PHE A 118 18.39 20.06 -17.40
CA PHE A 118 19.52 19.92 -16.46
C PHE A 118 20.88 19.67 -17.12
N GLU A 119 20.96 18.77 -18.11
CA GLU A 119 22.23 18.49 -18.81
C GLU A 119 22.69 19.68 -19.67
N THR A 120 21.74 20.47 -20.18
CA THR A 120 22.04 21.65 -20.98
C THR A 120 22.70 22.75 -20.15
N LEU A 121 22.20 22.99 -18.94
CA LEU A 121 22.58 24.12 -18.10
C LEU A 121 23.69 23.79 -17.08
N PHE A 122 23.74 22.56 -16.56
CA PHE A 122 24.60 22.22 -15.42
C PHE A 122 25.60 21.10 -15.76
N GLY A 123 26.86 21.31 -15.37
CA GLY A 123 27.97 20.39 -15.59
C GLY A 123 28.59 19.86 -14.29
N PRO A 124 29.73 19.14 -14.37
CA PRO A 124 30.37 18.49 -13.23
C PRO A 124 30.80 19.41 -12.07
N GLU A 125 30.93 20.72 -12.32
CA GLU A 125 31.31 21.73 -11.32
C GLU A 125 30.10 22.30 -10.55
N ASP A 126 28.88 21.95 -10.96
CA ASP A 126 27.64 22.51 -10.44
C ASP A 126 26.93 21.51 -9.52
N ALA A 127 25.97 21.97 -8.73
CA ALA A 127 25.17 21.15 -7.82
C ALA A 127 23.66 21.36 -8.00
N ILE A 128 22.93 20.26 -8.01
CA ILE A 128 21.47 20.22 -8.08
C ILE A 128 20.96 19.67 -6.75
N ILE A 129 20.14 20.45 -6.05
CA ILE A 129 19.54 20.13 -4.75
C ILE A 129 18.06 19.84 -4.98
N SER A 130 17.69 18.56 -4.97
CA SER A 130 16.39 18.08 -5.45
C SER A 130 15.51 17.58 -4.31
N ASP A 131 14.24 18.00 -4.27
CA ASP A 131 13.24 17.44 -3.36
C ASP A 131 13.08 15.93 -3.61
N GLU A 132 12.98 15.14 -2.55
CA GLU A 132 12.91 13.68 -2.68
C GLU A 132 11.63 13.14 -3.32
N LEU A 133 10.55 13.92 -3.34
CA LEU A 133 9.28 13.56 -3.96
C LEU A 133 9.09 14.17 -5.36
N ASN A 134 10.13 14.78 -5.92
CA ASN A 134 10.09 15.33 -7.27
C ASN A 134 9.60 14.31 -8.30
N HIS A 135 8.87 14.80 -9.30
CA HIS A 135 8.33 13.99 -10.37
C HIS A 135 9.43 13.23 -11.12
N ALA A 136 9.10 12.04 -11.63
CA ALA A 136 10.05 11.15 -12.30
C ALA A 136 10.80 11.82 -13.47
N SER A 137 10.16 12.73 -14.21
CA SER A 137 10.80 13.50 -15.29
C SER A 137 11.94 14.39 -14.80
N ILE A 138 11.79 15.01 -13.64
CA ILE A 138 12.81 15.84 -13.01
C ILE A 138 13.97 14.93 -12.58
N ILE A 139 13.66 13.83 -11.88
CA ILE A 139 14.67 12.86 -11.43
C ILE A 139 15.48 12.32 -12.63
N ASP A 140 14.82 11.94 -13.72
CA ASP A 140 15.47 11.41 -14.90
C ASP A 140 16.26 12.48 -15.67
N GLY A 141 15.75 13.71 -15.75
CA GLY A 141 16.50 14.85 -16.30
C GLY A 141 17.79 15.14 -15.50
N ILE A 142 17.70 15.16 -14.17
CA ILE A 142 18.85 15.32 -13.28
C ILE A 142 19.86 14.17 -13.47
N ARG A 143 19.39 12.93 -13.69
CA ARG A 143 20.26 11.78 -13.94
C ARG A 143 21.05 11.87 -15.24
N LEU A 144 20.55 12.61 -16.23
CA LEU A 144 21.27 12.88 -17.48
C LEU A 144 22.37 13.94 -17.32
N SER A 145 22.25 14.83 -16.33
CA SER A 145 23.29 15.81 -16.00
C SER A 145 24.48 15.16 -15.27
N LYS A 146 25.66 15.76 -15.44
CA LYS A 146 26.88 15.38 -14.70
C LYS A 146 27.06 16.15 -13.39
N ALA A 147 26.18 17.11 -13.09
CA ALA A 147 26.22 17.89 -11.86
C ALA A 147 26.14 17.00 -10.62
N ARG A 148 26.70 17.48 -9.49
CA ARG A 148 26.55 16.81 -8.20
C ARG A 148 25.07 16.81 -7.83
N ARG A 149 24.54 15.65 -7.47
CA ARG A 149 23.13 15.46 -7.10
C ARG A 149 23.00 15.33 -5.60
N LEU A 150 22.33 16.28 -4.97
CA LEU A 150 21.99 16.27 -3.56
C LEU A 150 20.47 16.18 -3.45
N ARG A 151 19.99 15.49 -2.42
CA ARG A 151 18.55 15.29 -2.21
C ARG A 151 18.20 15.71 -0.80
N TYR A 152 17.11 16.46 -0.66
CA TYR A 152 16.58 16.87 0.64
C TYR A 152 15.18 16.28 0.85
N ARG A 153 14.81 16.08 2.12
CA ARG A 153 13.48 15.57 2.50
C ARG A 153 12.38 16.52 2.08
N ASN A 154 11.23 15.97 1.72
CA ASN A 154 10.14 16.76 1.17
C ASN A 154 9.72 17.89 2.11
N ARG A 155 9.79 19.13 1.60
CA ARG A 155 9.42 20.35 2.34
C ARG A 155 10.18 20.56 3.67
N ASP A 156 11.33 19.92 3.86
CA ASP A 156 12.20 20.08 5.03
C ASP A 156 13.27 21.13 4.75
N MET A 157 13.03 22.37 5.19
CA MET A 157 13.95 23.48 4.94
C MET A 157 15.27 23.35 5.71
N ALA A 158 15.30 22.62 6.82
CA ALA A 158 16.53 22.37 7.57
C ALA A 158 17.44 21.38 6.83
N ASP A 159 16.86 20.31 6.26
CA ASP A 159 17.61 19.38 5.42
C ASP A 159 18.02 20.03 4.09
N LEU A 160 17.17 20.86 3.48
CA LEU A 160 17.53 21.68 2.31
C LEU A 160 18.74 22.58 2.60
N GLU A 161 18.73 23.30 3.72
CA GLU A 161 19.85 24.15 4.13
C GLU A 161 21.13 23.32 4.35
N ALA A 162 21.03 22.14 4.95
CA ALA A 162 22.18 21.24 5.09
C ALA A 162 22.76 20.79 3.73
N GLN A 163 21.91 20.50 2.73
CA GLN A 163 22.37 20.17 1.39
C GLN A 163 23.03 21.39 0.69
N LEU A 164 22.50 22.59 0.89
CA LEU A 164 23.09 23.83 0.36
C LEU A 164 24.47 24.10 0.98
N GLN A 165 24.62 23.90 2.29
CA GLN A 165 25.91 23.99 2.98
C GLN A 165 26.92 22.95 2.47
N ALA A 166 26.46 21.72 2.22
CA ALA A 166 27.29 20.69 1.59
C ALA A 166 27.66 21.04 0.15
N ALA A 167 27.00 22.04 -0.46
CA ALA A 167 27.17 22.44 -1.84
C ALA A 167 27.93 23.75 -2.08
N THR A 168 28.49 24.37 -1.03
CA THR A 168 29.13 25.70 -1.13
C THR A 168 30.34 25.74 -2.06
N ASP A 169 30.94 24.60 -2.35
CA ASP A 169 32.07 24.44 -3.29
C ASP A 169 31.65 24.38 -4.77
N ALA A 170 30.35 24.24 -5.07
CA ALA A 170 29.86 24.21 -6.44
C ALA A 170 29.89 25.60 -7.08
N ARG A 171 30.22 25.64 -8.37
CA ARG A 171 30.23 26.86 -9.18
C ARG A 171 28.84 27.47 -9.28
N PHE A 172 27.83 26.66 -9.59
CA PHE A 172 26.42 27.05 -9.53
C PHE A 172 25.62 26.03 -8.73
N ARG A 173 24.59 26.50 -8.03
CA ARG A 173 23.64 25.68 -7.26
C ARG A 173 22.23 25.96 -7.75
N VAL A 174 21.41 24.91 -7.84
CA VAL A 174 19.97 25.05 -8.13
C VAL A 174 19.15 24.21 -7.18
N ILE A 175 18.13 24.81 -6.57
CA ILE A 175 17.12 24.14 -5.78
C ILE A 175 15.97 23.74 -6.71
N VAL A 176 15.57 22.48 -6.69
CA VAL A 176 14.62 21.90 -7.62
C VAL A 176 13.44 21.28 -6.88
N THR A 177 12.23 21.74 -7.17
CA THR A 177 10.98 21.24 -6.57
C THR A 177 9.84 21.20 -7.60
N ASP A 178 8.91 20.25 -7.45
CA ASP A 178 7.54 20.45 -7.92
C ASP A 178 6.91 21.61 -7.11
N GLY A 179 6.12 22.45 -7.76
CA GLY A 179 5.29 23.46 -7.08
C GLY A 179 4.14 22.78 -6.32
N VAL A 180 3.48 21.82 -6.98
CA VAL A 180 2.45 20.95 -6.37
C VAL A 180 2.82 19.48 -6.58
N PHE A 181 2.98 18.75 -5.47
CA PHE A 181 3.33 17.33 -5.51
C PHE A 181 2.15 16.47 -5.96
N SER A 182 2.33 15.79 -7.09
CA SER A 182 1.24 15.12 -7.82
C SER A 182 0.49 14.02 -7.06
N MET A 183 1.12 13.36 -6.07
CA MET A 183 0.51 12.26 -5.30
C MET A 183 -0.15 12.72 -4.01
N ASP A 184 0.33 13.83 -3.44
CA ASP A 184 -0.01 14.27 -2.10
C ASP A 184 -0.90 15.53 -2.12
N GLY A 185 -0.81 16.33 -3.18
CA GLY A 185 -1.47 17.64 -3.26
C GLY A 185 -0.81 18.69 -2.36
N TYR A 186 0.39 18.42 -1.85
CA TYR A 186 1.17 19.41 -1.10
C TYR A 186 1.69 20.51 -2.03
N ILE A 187 1.74 21.72 -1.49
CA ILE A 187 2.34 22.89 -2.13
C ILE A 187 3.73 23.08 -1.52
N ALA A 188 4.74 23.26 -2.35
CA ALA A 188 6.10 23.53 -1.88
C ALA A 188 6.15 24.88 -1.12
N PRO A 189 6.91 24.99 -0.01
CA PRO A 189 7.07 26.24 0.72
C PRO A 189 8.01 27.19 -0.04
N LEU A 190 7.59 27.68 -1.22
CA LEU A 190 8.45 28.41 -2.15
C LEU A 190 9.03 29.69 -1.55
N ALA A 191 8.32 30.37 -0.65
CA ALA A 191 8.85 31.53 0.05
C ALA A 191 10.11 31.20 0.86
N GLU A 192 10.07 30.12 1.65
CA GLU A 192 11.21 29.66 2.45
C GLU A 192 12.35 29.10 1.58
N ILE A 193 11.99 28.43 0.48
CA ILE A 193 12.97 27.94 -0.51
C ILE A 193 13.72 29.11 -1.15
N CYS A 194 13.01 30.14 -1.60
CA CYS A 194 13.63 31.34 -2.16
C CYS A 194 14.47 32.08 -1.12
N ASP A 195 14.07 32.12 0.16
CA ASP A 195 14.86 32.74 1.23
C ASP A 195 16.21 32.02 1.43
N LEU A 196 16.22 30.69 1.32
CA LEU A 196 17.45 29.90 1.32
C LEU A 196 18.24 30.07 0.03
N ALA A 197 17.57 30.14 -1.12
CA ALA A 197 18.21 30.39 -2.41
C ALA A 197 19.01 31.70 -2.39
N ASP A 198 18.40 32.78 -1.92
CA ASP A 198 19.05 34.10 -1.77
C ASP A 198 20.24 34.05 -0.79
N ARG A 199 20.08 33.36 0.35
CA ARG A 199 21.14 33.23 1.37
C ARG A 199 22.36 32.49 0.85
N TYR A 200 22.13 31.45 0.04
CA TYR A 200 23.18 30.56 -0.46
C TYR A 200 23.52 30.82 -1.93
N ASP A 201 23.06 31.91 -2.54
CA ASP A 201 23.32 32.31 -3.94
C ASP A 201 22.94 31.24 -4.98
N ALA A 202 21.81 30.56 -4.76
CA ALA A 202 21.33 29.45 -5.60
C ALA A 202 20.16 29.88 -6.51
N LEU A 203 20.04 29.23 -7.67
CA LEU A 203 18.87 29.34 -8.53
C LEU A 203 17.70 28.53 -7.97
N VAL A 204 16.48 28.87 -8.37
CA VAL A 204 15.24 28.15 -8.05
C VAL A 204 14.58 27.65 -9.34
N PHE A 205 14.34 26.33 -9.38
CA PHE A 205 13.59 25.64 -10.42
C PHE A 205 12.28 25.11 -9.85
N VAL A 206 11.15 25.43 -10.51
CA VAL A 206 9.82 24.97 -10.13
C VAL A 206 9.12 24.29 -11.31
N ASP A 207 8.74 23.01 -11.15
CA ASP A 207 7.77 22.36 -12.05
C ASP A 207 6.36 22.63 -11.54
N ASP A 208 5.61 23.44 -12.27
CA ASP A 208 4.29 23.91 -11.86
C ASP A 208 3.15 23.27 -12.67
N SER A 209 3.41 22.09 -13.23
CA SER A 209 2.46 21.35 -14.05
C SER A 209 1.11 21.11 -13.36
N HIS A 210 1.11 20.94 -12.04
CA HIS A 210 -0.09 20.68 -11.24
C HIS A 210 -0.73 21.96 -10.67
N ALA A 211 -0.34 23.15 -11.13
CA ALA A 211 -0.81 24.41 -10.56
C ALA A 211 -1.15 25.48 -11.61
N VAL A 212 -0.31 25.59 -12.64
CA VAL A 212 -0.48 26.58 -13.70
C VAL A 212 -1.88 26.50 -14.33
N GLY A 213 -2.51 27.64 -14.51
CA GLY A 213 -3.88 27.83 -14.98
C GLY A 213 -4.91 28.03 -13.87
N PHE A 214 -4.68 27.56 -12.63
CA PHE A 214 -5.75 27.55 -11.61
C PHE A 214 -5.31 27.81 -10.16
N VAL A 215 -4.02 27.70 -9.84
CA VAL A 215 -3.46 28.07 -8.53
C VAL A 215 -2.96 29.51 -8.57
N GLY A 216 -3.10 30.23 -7.45
CA GLY A 216 -2.89 31.67 -7.39
C GLY A 216 -4.13 32.46 -7.79
N GLU A 217 -4.13 33.76 -7.51
CA GLU A 217 -5.28 34.65 -7.76
C GLU A 217 -5.67 34.68 -9.25
N ASN A 218 -4.66 34.74 -10.13
CA ASN A 218 -4.83 34.83 -11.57
C ASN A 218 -4.58 33.49 -12.28
N GLY A 219 -4.30 32.43 -11.52
CA GLY A 219 -4.00 31.11 -12.06
C GLY A 219 -2.57 31.00 -12.58
N ARG A 220 -1.65 31.88 -12.18
CA ARG A 220 -0.26 31.85 -12.68
C ARG A 220 0.59 30.76 -12.02
N GLY A 221 0.05 30.09 -11.00
CA GLY A 221 0.67 28.93 -10.39
C GLY A 221 1.17 29.16 -8.96
N THR A 222 1.99 28.25 -8.46
CA THR A 222 2.48 28.30 -7.08
C THR A 222 3.40 29.48 -6.79
N PRO A 223 4.25 30.00 -7.70
CA PRO A 223 5.04 31.19 -7.41
C PRO A 223 4.19 32.45 -7.21
N GLU A 224 3.06 32.58 -7.93
CA GLU A 224 2.07 33.65 -7.66
C GLU A 224 1.39 33.45 -6.31
N LEU A 225 0.94 32.23 -6.00
CA LEU A 225 0.31 31.92 -4.71
C LEU A 225 1.22 32.27 -3.53
N CYS A 226 2.52 31.96 -3.65
CA CYS A 226 3.51 32.20 -2.61
C CYS A 226 4.12 33.61 -2.64
N GLY A 227 3.76 34.46 -3.62
CA GLY A 227 4.28 35.83 -3.73
C GLY A 227 5.78 35.90 -4.05
N VAL A 228 6.31 34.94 -4.81
CA VAL A 228 7.74 34.83 -5.15
C VAL A 228 8.00 34.64 -6.65
N ALA A 229 7.05 35.03 -7.50
CA ALA A 229 7.17 34.88 -8.96
C ALA A 229 8.43 35.55 -9.55
N ASP A 230 8.89 36.63 -8.94
CA ASP A 230 10.11 37.38 -9.29
C ASP A 230 11.41 36.73 -8.76
N ARG A 231 11.31 35.67 -7.94
CA ARG A 231 12.44 34.98 -7.29
C ARG A 231 12.62 33.52 -7.77
N VAL A 232 11.89 33.12 -8.81
CA VAL A 232 12.01 31.80 -9.44
C VAL A 232 12.64 31.98 -10.82
N ASP A 233 13.76 31.30 -11.06
CA ASP A 233 14.56 31.48 -12.28
C ASP A 233 14.07 30.61 -13.44
N ILE A 234 13.63 29.38 -13.16
CA ILE A 234 13.26 28.40 -14.18
C ILE A 234 11.91 27.77 -13.84
N TYR A 235 10.98 27.88 -14.77
CA TYR A 235 9.67 27.25 -14.71
C TYR A 235 9.59 26.12 -15.71
N THR A 236 9.01 24.99 -15.31
CA THR A 236 8.46 24.00 -16.24
C THR A 236 6.97 23.80 -16.00
N GLY A 237 6.26 23.44 -17.07
CA GLY A 237 4.84 23.16 -16.97
C GLY A 237 4.32 22.38 -18.17
N THR A 238 3.04 22.02 -18.12
CA THR A 238 2.38 21.19 -19.13
C THR A 238 1.11 21.85 -19.67
N PHE A 239 0.82 21.56 -20.94
CA PHE A 239 -0.47 21.86 -21.55
C PHE A 239 -1.51 20.75 -21.31
N GLY A 240 -1.09 19.59 -20.78
CA GLY A 240 -1.90 18.37 -20.62
C GLY A 240 -2.81 18.33 -19.40
N LYS A 241 -3.02 19.46 -18.74
CA LYS A 241 -3.82 19.57 -17.51
C LYS A 241 -4.79 20.74 -17.59
N ALA A 242 -4.62 21.78 -16.77
CA ALA A 242 -5.54 22.91 -16.76
C ALA A 242 -5.49 23.78 -18.02
N LEU A 243 -4.37 23.80 -18.76
CA LEU A 243 -4.18 24.56 -19.99
C LEU A 243 -4.70 23.83 -21.24
N GLY A 244 -5.89 23.24 -21.16
CA GLY A 244 -6.59 22.64 -22.30
C GLY A 244 -6.44 21.13 -22.49
N GLY A 245 -5.66 20.44 -21.65
CA GLY A 245 -5.64 18.97 -21.59
C GLY A 245 -4.92 18.25 -22.74
N ALA A 246 -4.26 18.98 -23.64
CA ALA A 246 -3.54 18.41 -24.80
C ALA A 246 -2.07 18.06 -24.49
N SER A 247 -1.40 17.29 -25.34
CA SER A 247 0.05 17.04 -25.14
C SER A 247 0.87 18.32 -25.25
N GLY A 248 2.07 18.30 -24.66
CA GLY A 248 2.99 19.42 -24.68
C GLY A 248 3.42 19.91 -23.30
N GLY A 249 4.52 20.64 -23.30
CA GLY A 249 5.05 21.33 -22.14
C GLY A 249 6.02 22.42 -22.56
N TYR A 250 6.62 23.06 -21.58
CA TYR A 250 7.46 24.21 -21.82
C TYR A 250 8.52 24.38 -20.74
N VAL A 251 9.53 25.18 -21.07
CA VAL A 251 10.36 25.89 -20.09
C VAL A 251 10.10 27.38 -20.27
N ALA A 252 9.89 28.11 -19.18
CA ALA A 252 9.80 29.57 -19.17
C ALA A 252 10.83 30.12 -18.17
N SER A 253 11.62 31.12 -18.59
CA SER A 253 12.82 31.53 -17.84
C SER A 253 13.38 32.84 -18.41
N HIS A 254 14.57 33.22 -17.95
CA HIS A 254 15.39 34.30 -18.52
C HIS A 254 15.74 34.04 -19.98
N ALA A 255 15.91 35.12 -20.74
CA ALA A 255 16.14 35.06 -22.18
C ALA A 255 17.37 34.24 -22.56
N GLU A 256 18.47 34.36 -21.82
CA GLU A 256 19.72 33.64 -22.06
C GLU A 256 19.59 32.13 -21.76
N ILE A 257 18.79 31.75 -20.77
CA ILE A 257 18.53 30.35 -20.44
C ILE A 257 17.75 29.71 -21.60
N VAL A 258 16.66 30.37 -22.02
CA VAL A 258 15.85 29.89 -23.15
C VAL A 258 16.67 29.85 -24.45
N ALA A 259 17.47 30.87 -24.72
CA ALA A 259 18.34 30.91 -25.89
C ALA A 259 19.33 29.73 -25.89
N LEU A 260 19.96 29.42 -24.76
CA LEU A 260 20.87 28.28 -24.65
C LEU A 260 20.14 26.94 -24.84
N LEU A 261 18.95 26.79 -24.25
CA LEU A 261 18.11 25.61 -24.44
C LEU A 261 17.76 25.41 -25.91
N ARG A 262 17.41 26.46 -26.66
CA ARG A 262 17.16 26.35 -28.12
C ARG A 262 18.37 25.84 -28.90
N GLN A 263 19.60 26.06 -28.41
CA GLN A 263 20.84 25.64 -29.09
C GLN A 263 21.32 24.24 -28.67
N ARG A 264 20.95 23.76 -27.48
CA ARG A 264 21.58 22.56 -26.89
C ARG A 264 20.62 21.53 -26.31
N SER A 265 19.38 21.91 -25.99
CA SER A 265 18.38 21.00 -25.45
C SER A 265 18.04 19.92 -26.46
N ARG A 266 18.50 18.69 -26.20
CA ARG A 266 18.34 17.57 -27.13
C ARG A 266 16.87 17.21 -27.39
N PRO A 267 15.97 17.17 -26.38
CA PRO A 267 14.56 16.89 -26.66
C PRO A 267 13.92 17.92 -27.59
N TYR A 268 14.33 19.20 -27.51
CA TYR A 268 13.87 20.26 -28.41
C TYR A 268 14.45 20.13 -29.82
N LEU A 269 15.75 19.85 -29.94
CA LEU A 269 16.45 19.81 -31.23
C LEU A 269 16.16 18.56 -32.08
N PHE A 270 15.86 17.43 -31.44
CA PHE A 270 15.77 16.13 -32.10
C PHE A 270 14.37 15.49 -32.02
N SER A 271 13.34 16.29 -31.72
CA SER A 271 11.94 15.85 -31.72
C SER A 271 11.09 16.74 -32.61
N ASN A 272 10.08 16.14 -33.24
CA ASN A 272 9.10 16.89 -34.02
C ASN A 272 8.38 17.92 -33.13
N THR A 273 8.04 19.06 -33.72
CA THR A 273 7.31 20.14 -33.02
C THR A 273 5.91 19.70 -32.56
N LEU A 274 5.31 20.51 -31.68
CA LEU A 274 3.90 20.40 -31.32
C LEU A 274 2.99 20.54 -32.53
N ALA A 275 1.88 19.80 -32.54
CA ALA A 275 0.92 19.86 -33.64
C ALA A 275 0.19 21.21 -33.67
N PRO A 276 -0.09 21.79 -34.85
CA PRO A 276 -0.82 23.05 -35.00
C PRO A 276 -2.11 23.14 -34.18
N ALA A 277 -2.91 22.08 -34.20
CA ALA A 277 -4.17 21.99 -33.45
C ALA A 277 -3.98 22.15 -31.93
N ILE A 278 -2.87 21.63 -31.39
CA ILE A 278 -2.52 21.75 -29.96
C ILE A 278 -2.14 23.19 -29.66
N VAL A 279 -1.34 23.82 -30.51
CA VAL A 279 -0.87 25.20 -30.32
C VAL A 279 -2.06 26.17 -30.28
N ALA A 280 -2.95 26.09 -31.27
CA ALA A 280 -4.15 26.93 -31.32
C ALA A 280 -5.12 26.68 -30.15
N GLY A 281 -5.35 25.41 -29.80
CA GLY A 281 -6.16 25.04 -28.64
C GLY A 281 -5.56 25.58 -27.33
N THR A 282 -4.24 25.52 -27.17
CA THR A 282 -3.52 26.00 -25.98
C THR A 282 -3.56 27.53 -25.88
N LEU A 283 -3.40 28.25 -27.00
CA LEU A 283 -3.58 29.70 -27.05
C LEU A 283 -4.97 30.12 -26.55
N THR A 284 -6.01 29.40 -27.00
CA THR A 284 -7.38 29.63 -26.53
C THR A 284 -7.52 29.26 -25.05
N ALA A 285 -6.91 28.16 -24.60
CA ALA A 285 -6.91 27.79 -23.19
C ALA A 285 -6.27 28.88 -22.31
N LEU A 286 -5.17 29.50 -22.75
CA LEU A 286 -4.54 30.64 -22.06
C LEU A 286 -5.51 31.81 -21.89
N ASP A 287 -6.23 32.19 -22.95
CA ASP A 287 -7.26 33.24 -22.86
C ASP A 287 -8.35 32.89 -21.83
N LEU A 288 -8.79 31.63 -21.84
CA LEU A 288 -9.84 31.16 -20.94
C LEU A 288 -9.40 31.14 -19.48
N VAL A 289 -8.19 30.66 -19.18
CA VAL A 289 -7.72 30.56 -17.79
C VAL A 289 -7.52 31.94 -17.17
N GLN A 290 -7.07 32.94 -17.94
CA GLN A 290 -6.93 34.32 -17.44
C GLN A 290 -8.26 34.90 -16.93
N GLY A 291 -9.38 34.60 -17.63
CA GLY A 291 -10.73 35.02 -17.24
C GLY A 291 -11.48 34.08 -16.28
N SER A 292 -10.85 33.03 -15.77
CA SER A 292 -11.55 31.89 -15.13
C SER A 292 -11.75 31.98 -13.60
N ALA A 293 -11.89 33.19 -13.04
CA ALA A 293 -12.04 33.39 -11.59
C ALA A 293 -13.17 32.54 -10.99
N ASP A 294 -14.32 32.46 -11.66
CA ASP A 294 -15.46 31.64 -11.23
C ASP A 294 -15.15 30.14 -11.26
N LEU A 295 -14.42 29.65 -12.27
CA LEU A 295 -14.01 28.25 -12.34
C LEU A 295 -13.01 27.91 -11.22
N ARG A 296 -12.06 28.80 -10.92
CA ARG A 296 -11.14 28.64 -9.79
C ARG A 296 -11.88 28.63 -8.45
N ALA A 297 -12.87 29.51 -8.26
CA ALA A 297 -13.70 29.53 -7.07
C ALA A 297 -14.52 28.23 -6.91
N ARG A 298 -15.15 27.76 -7.99
CA ARG A 298 -15.90 26.51 -8.01
C ARG A 298 -15.01 25.30 -7.73
N LEU A 299 -13.81 25.24 -8.32
CA LEU A 299 -12.85 24.18 -8.05
C LEU A 299 -12.44 24.12 -6.57
N ARG A 300 -12.16 25.28 -5.95
CA ARG A 300 -11.86 25.39 -4.50
C ARG A 300 -13.05 24.94 -3.64
N ALA A 301 -14.27 25.34 -4.01
CA ALA A 301 -15.49 24.92 -3.32
C ALA A 301 -15.69 23.40 -3.42
N ASN A 302 -15.50 22.81 -4.61
CA ASN A 302 -15.61 21.39 -4.85
C ASN A 302 -14.58 20.58 -4.04
N ALA A 303 -13.33 21.03 -4.01
CA ALA A 303 -12.28 20.42 -3.19
C ALA A 303 -12.61 20.50 -1.69
N SER A 304 -13.12 21.63 -1.22
CA SER A 304 -13.52 21.84 0.17
C SER A 304 -14.69 20.94 0.57
N LEU A 305 -15.74 20.89 -0.26
CA LEU A 305 -16.90 20.02 -0.05
C LEU A 305 -16.48 18.55 0.05
N PHE A 306 -15.69 18.06 -0.90
CA PHE A 306 -15.22 16.67 -0.87
C PHE A 306 -14.41 16.37 0.40
N ARG A 307 -13.49 17.24 0.79
CA ARG A 307 -12.67 17.09 2.00
C ARG A 307 -13.53 17.07 3.27
N GLU A 308 -14.45 18.02 3.41
CA GLU A 308 -15.38 18.11 4.55
C GLU A 308 -16.19 16.82 4.68
N ARG A 309 -16.80 16.37 3.58
CA ARG A 309 -17.66 15.20 3.57
C ARG A 309 -16.90 13.91 3.84
N MET A 310 -15.76 13.68 3.19
CA MET A 310 -14.94 12.50 3.44
C MET A 310 -14.43 12.45 4.88
N THR A 311 -14.04 13.60 5.45
CA THR A 311 -13.62 13.68 6.86
C THR A 311 -14.78 13.36 7.81
N ALA A 312 -15.97 13.91 7.55
CA ALA A 312 -17.17 13.63 8.33
C ALA A 312 -17.57 12.14 8.32
N GLU A 313 -17.33 11.45 7.20
CA GLU A 313 -17.56 10.00 7.05
C GLU A 313 -16.42 9.13 7.63
N GLY A 314 -15.40 9.74 8.24
CA GLY A 314 -14.31 9.05 8.93
C GLY A 314 -13.18 8.55 8.02
N PHE A 315 -13.03 9.09 6.82
CA PHE A 315 -11.88 8.80 5.96
C PHE A 315 -10.66 9.64 6.35
N ASP A 316 -9.48 9.02 6.27
CA ASP A 316 -8.19 9.68 6.47
C ASP A 316 -7.72 10.35 5.17
N LEU A 317 -7.42 11.65 5.24
CA LEU A 317 -7.00 12.48 4.13
C LEU A 317 -5.70 13.19 4.48
N LEU A 318 -4.80 13.36 3.51
CA LEU A 318 -3.66 14.26 3.70
C LEU A 318 -4.14 15.72 3.81
N PRO A 319 -3.58 16.50 4.76
CA PRO A 319 -3.96 17.89 4.95
C PRO A 319 -3.60 18.75 3.74
N GLY A 320 -4.40 19.76 3.46
CA GLY A 320 -4.15 20.71 2.37
C GLY A 320 -5.44 21.22 1.74
N GLU A 321 -5.27 22.11 0.77
CA GLU A 321 -6.35 22.80 0.05
C GLU A 321 -6.39 22.48 -1.44
N HIS A 322 -5.38 21.77 -1.95
CA HIS A 322 -5.28 21.46 -3.37
C HIS A 322 -6.43 20.51 -3.83
N PRO A 323 -6.92 20.65 -5.08
CA PRO A 323 -7.93 19.75 -5.68
C PRO A 323 -7.46 18.30 -5.91
N ILE A 324 -6.20 18.00 -5.62
CA ILE A 324 -5.71 16.62 -5.49
C ILE A 324 -5.95 16.23 -4.03
N VAL A 325 -6.84 15.27 -3.80
CA VAL A 325 -7.21 14.81 -2.47
C VAL A 325 -6.88 13.32 -2.35
N PRO A 326 -5.78 12.96 -1.65
CA PRO A 326 -5.42 11.58 -1.41
C PRO A 326 -6.25 11.00 -0.26
N VAL A 327 -7.02 9.96 -0.54
CA VAL A 327 -7.75 9.18 0.47
C VAL A 327 -6.86 8.01 0.89
N MET A 328 -6.47 7.99 2.16
CA MET A 328 -5.44 7.09 2.69
C MET A 328 -6.05 5.76 3.14
N PHE A 329 -5.39 4.67 2.75
CA PHE A 329 -5.80 3.31 3.11
C PHE A 329 -4.63 2.45 3.63
N GLY A 330 -3.40 2.81 3.28
CA GLY A 330 -2.15 2.18 3.71
C GLY A 330 -1.86 0.84 3.03
N ASP A 331 -2.79 -0.11 3.12
CA ASP A 331 -2.69 -1.44 2.51
C ASP A 331 -3.06 -1.44 1.02
N ALA A 332 -2.14 -1.92 0.18
CA ALA A 332 -2.30 -1.92 -1.28
C ALA A 332 -3.48 -2.79 -1.74
N ALA A 333 -3.67 -3.97 -1.15
CA ALA A 333 -4.72 -4.90 -1.56
C ALA A 333 -6.12 -4.37 -1.20
N LYS A 334 -6.27 -3.78 0.00
CA LYS A 334 -7.50 -3.08 0.42
C LYS A 334 -7.79 -1.90 -0.50
N THR A 335 -6.79 -1.07 -0.79
CA THR A 335 -6.93 0.09 -1.70
C THR A 335 -7.41 -0.34 -3.08
N ALA A 336 -6.82 -1.40 -3.66
CA ALA A 336 -7.22 -1.93 -4.96
C ALA A 336 -8.67 -2.44 -4.97
N ARG A 337 -9.09 -3.16 -3.92
CA ARG A 337 -10.48 -3.62 -3.77
C ARG A 337 -11.45 -2.45 -3.63
N ILE A 338 -11.13 -1.42 -2.84
CA ILE A 338 -11.96 -0.22 -2.72
C ILE A 338 -12.11 0.43 -4.10
N ALA A 339 -11.02 0.63 -4.84
CA ALA A 339 -11.10 1.20 -6.19
C ALA A 339 -11.96 0.36 -7.14
N GLN A 340 -11.89 -0.97 -7.07
CA GLN A 340 -12.74 -1.86 -7.84
C GLN A 340 -14.23 -1.71 -7.48
N GLU A 341 -14.55 -1.64 -6.19
CA GLU A 341 -15.93 -1.41 -5.71
C GLU A 341 -16.46 -0.03 -6.11
N MET A 342 -15.62 1.00 -6.05
CA MET A 342 -15.94 2.35 -6.55
C MET A 342 -16.31 2.33 -8.03
N GLN A 343 -15.53 1.60 -8.84
CA GLN A 343 -15.77 1.46 -10.27
C GLN A 343 -17.06 0.69 -10.57
N ALA A 344 -17.36 -0.37 -9.81
CA ALA A 344 -18.63 -1.09 -9.91
C ALA A 344 -19.84 -0.21 -9.59
N ARG A 345 -19.63 0.90 -8.87
CA ARG A 345 -20.62 1.93 -8.52
C ARG A 345 -20.60 3.12 -9.47
N GLY A 346 -19.90 3.01 -10.60
CA GLY A 346 -19.85 4.06 -11.61
C GLY A 346 -18.91 5.22 -11.26
N ILE A 347 -17.94 5.02 -10.37
CA ILE A 347 -16.90 6.02 -10.07
C ILE A 347 -15.56 5.59 -10.65
N TYR A 348 -15.04 6.36 -11.58
CA TYR A 348 -13.71 6.15 -12.14
C TYR A 348 -12.65 6.77 -11.23
N VAL A 349 -11.96 5.89 -10.50
CA VAL A 349 -10.80 6.19 -9.64
C VAL A 349 -9.70 5.15 -9.83
N THR A 350 -8.48 5.52 -9.44
CA THR A 350 -7.30 4.66 -9.50
C THR A 350 -6.67 4.52 -8.12
N ALA A 351 -6.36 3.29 -7.73
CA ALA A 351 -5.55 2.99 -6.56
C ALA A 351 -4.07 3.17 -6.88
N PHE A 352 -3.34 3.86 -6.01
CA PHE A 352 -1.90 4.03 -6.09
C PHE A 352 -1.23 3.26 -4.96
N SER A 353 -0.25 2.45 -5.31
CA SER A 353 0.60 1.69 -4.38
C SER A 353 2.03 1.65 -4.92
N PHE A 354 2.93 0.94 -4.23
CA PHE A 354 4.31 0.76 -4.68
C PHE A 354 4.35 0.20 -6.10
N PRO A 355 5.21 0.71 -7.02
CA PRO A 355 6.30 1.66 -6.79
C PRO A 355 5.93 3.14 -6.93
N VAL A 356 4.66 3.49 -7.21
CA VAL A 356 4.26 4.89 -7.42
C VAL A 356 4.26 5.69 -6.12
N VAL A 357 3.85 5.04 -5.02
CA VAL A 357 3.93 5.59 -3.66
C VAL A 357 4.64 4.61 -2.74
N PRO A 358 5.28 5.05 -1.64
CA PRO A 358 5.97 4.14 -0.72
C PRO A 358 5.06 3.04 -0.16
N ARG A 359 5.68 1.92 0.23
CA ARG A 359 4.95 0.80 0.87
C ARG A 359 4.28 1.27 2.17
N GLY A 360 3.06 0.79 2.43
CA GLY A 360 2.27 1.19 3.60
C GLY A 360 1.58 2.55 3.47
N LEU A 361 1.75 3.25 2.34
CA LEU A 361 1.10 4.54 2.04
C LEU A 361 0.19 4.46 0.79
N ALA A 362 -0.44 3.30 0.59
CA ALA A 362 -1.39 3.11 -0.50
C ALA A 362 -2.62 4.01 -0.32
N ARG A 363 -3.09 4.58 -1.43
CA ARG A 363 -4.12 5.62 -1.43
C ARG A 363 -4.92 5.63 -2.72
N ILE A 364 -6.13 6.18 -2.69
CA ILE A 364 -6.86 6.58 -3.90
C ILE A 364 -6.71 8.08 -4.04
N ARG A 365 -6.11 8.50 -5.15
CA ARG A 365 -5.93 9.93 -5.45
C ARG A 365 -7.19 10.41 -6.17
N VAL A 366 -7.97 11.27 -5.54
CA VAL A 366 -9.14 11.94 -6.14
C VAL A 366 -8.69 13.28 -6.73
N GLN A 367 -9.10 13.59 -7.96
CA GLN A 367 -8.82 14.84 -8.65
C GLN A 367 -10.15 15.53 -8.88
N LEU A 368 -10.38 16.63 -8.16
CA LEU A 368 -11.58 17.43 -8.33
C LEU A 368 -11.43 18.36 -9.54
N SER A 369 -12.55 18.62 -10.19
CA SER A 369 -12.69 19.51 -11.32
C SER A 369 -13.75 20.56 -11.01
N ALA A 370 -13.60 21.75 -11.59
CA ALA A 370 -14.68 22.72 -11.66
C ALA A 370 -15.91 22.14 -12.39
N ALA A 371 -15.74 21.15 -13.28
CA ALA A 371 -16.86 20.52 -13.99
C ALA A 371 -17.74 19.63 -13.10
N HIS A 372 -17.25 19.19 -11.92
CA HIS A 372 -18.06 18.39 -11.01
C HIS A 372 -19.17 19.21 -10.38
N THR A 373 -20.38 18.64 -10.30
CA THR A 373 -21.47 19.22 -9.49
C THR A 373 -21.37 18.75 -8.03
N ALA A 374 -22.03 19.47 -7.12
CA ALA A 374 -22.11 19.06 -5.72
C ALA A 374 -22.73 17.65 -5.59
N GLU A 375 -23.77 17.34 -6.37
CA GLU A 375 -24.44 16.03 -6.36
C GLU A 375 -23.52 14.90 -6.82
N GLN A 376 -22.67 15.15 -7.83
CA GLN A 376 -21.67 14.18 -8.28
C GLN A 376 -20.60 13.92 -7.21
N ILE A 377 -20.17 14.97 -6.49
CA ILE A 377 -19.23 14.86 -5.36
C ILE A 377 -19.86 14.04 -4.23
N GLU A 378 -21.11 14.34 -3.88
CA GLU A 378 -21.88 13.60 -2.88
C GLU A 378 -22.05 12.12 -3.25
N TYR A 379 -22.35 11.84 -4.51
CA TYR A 379 -22.45 10.47 -5.02
C TYR A 379 -21.10 9.74 -4.92
N CYS A 380 -19.98 10.42 -5.20
CA CYS A 380 -18.63 9.88 -5.03
C CYS A 380 -18.33 9.55 -3.56
N VAL A 381 -18.65 10.46 -2.62
CA VAL A 381 -18.51 10.21 -1.17
C VAL A 381 -19.35 9.02 -0.73
N GLY A 382 -20.61 8.96 -1.15
CA GLY A 382 -21.50 7.83 -0.86
C GLY A 382 -20.97 6.51 -1.41
N ALA A 383 -20.35 6.53 -2.60
CA ALA A 383 -19.69 5.35 -3.15
C ALA A 383 -18.48 4.91 -2.31
N PHE A 384 -17.68 5.84 -1.78
CA PHE A 384 -16.57 5.52 -0.87
C PHE A 384 -17.06 4.83 0.40
N VAL A 385 -18.09 5.40 1.05
CA VAL A 385 -18.73 4.82 2.23
C VAL A 385 -19.23 3.41 1.93
N ALA A 386 -19.99 3.25 0.85
CA ALA A 386 -20.56 1.97 0.49
C ALA A 386 -19.49 0.93 0.05
N ALA A 387 -18.37 1.36 -0.54
CA ALA A 387 -17.24 0.49 -0.88
C ALA A 387 -16.50 0.01 0.38
N ARG A 388 -16.24 0.91 1.35
CA ARG A 388 -15.71 0.54 2.67
C ARG A 388 -16.61 -0.48 3.34
N ASP A 389 -17.90 -0.16 3.44
CA ASP A 389 -18.88 -1.01 4.13
C ASP A 389 -19.06 -2.36 3.42
N ALA A 390 -18.97 -2.43 2.08
CA ALA A 390 -19.02 -3.68 1.34
C ALA A 390 -17.82 -4.58 1.62
N ILE A 391 -16.62 -4.00 1.73
CA ILE A 391 -15.39 -4.74 2.02
C ILE A 391 -15.37 -5.20 3.48
N ASP A 392 -15.85 -4.36 4.41
CA ASP A 392 -15.96 -4.71 5.82
C ASP A 392 -17.11 -5.71 6.08
N CYS A 393 -18.26 -5.55 5.41
CA CYS A 393 -19.35 -6.53 5.44
C CYS A 393 -19.01 -7.83 4.73
N THR A 394 -18.11 -7.86 3.74
CA THR A 394 -17.65 -9.13 3.16
C THR A 394 -16.81 -9.90 4.18
N HIS A 395 -16.05 -9.20 5.02
CA HIS A 395 -15.43 -9.83 6.19
C HIS A 395 -16.49 -10.30 7.20
N ALA A 396 -17.48 -9.47 7.53
CA ALA A 396 -18.54 -9.83 8.48
C ALA A 396 -19.48 -10.94 7.98
N LYS A 397 -19.83 -10.98 6.68
CA LYS A 397 -20.63 -12.03 6.04
C LYS A 397 -19.81 -13.30 5.83
N LYS A 398 -18.53 -13.24 5.48
CA LYS A 398 -17.68 -14.44 5.48
C LYS A 398 -17.52 -15.01 6.90
N SER A 399 -17.50 -14.15 7.92
CA SER A 399 -17.54 -14.53 9.32
C SER A 399 -18.89 -15.17 9.69
N LEU A 400 -20.02 -14.47 9.51
CA LEU A 400 -21.38 -14.94 9.80
C LEU A 400 -21.82 -16.15 8.97
N GLN A 401 -21.45 -16.25 7.70
CA GLN A 401 -21.74 -17.40 6.84
C GLN A 401 -20.85 -18.60 7.23
N ARG A 402 -19.63 -18.37 7.73
CA ARG A 402 -18.86 -19.44 8.41
C ARG A 402 -19.56 -19.87 9.71
N THR A 403 -20.02 -18.95 10.54
CA THR A 403 -20.67 -19.23 11.83
C THR A 403 -22.04 -19.91 11.67
N LEU A 404 -22.87 -19.48 10.71
CA LEU A 404 -24.23 -19.99 10.49
C LEU A 404 -24.25 -21.23 9.58
N CYS A 405 -23.45 -21.29 8.51
CA CYS A 405 -23.40 -22.49 7.67
C CYS A 405 -22.63 -23.62 8.35
N LYS A 406 -21.54 -23.36 9.10
CA LYS A 406 -20.89 -24.44 9.87
C LYS A 406 -21.61 -24.75 11.19
N GLY A 407 -22.25 -23.78 11.84
CA GLY A 407 -23.05 -24.06 13.04
C GLY A 407 -24.21 -25.04 12.79
N ILE A 408 -24.78 -25.07 11.58
CA ILE A 408 -25.91 -25.94 11.23
C ILE A 408 -25.48 -27.15 10.36
N PHE A 409 -24.51 -27.01 9.44
CA PHE A 409 -24.02 -28.15 8.65
C PHE A 409 -22.91 -28.97 9.32
N ALA A 410 -22.10 -28.41 10.24
CA ALA A 410 -21.13 -29.22 11.00
C ALA A 410 -21.81 -30.14 12.03
N PHE A 411 -23.08 -29.89 12.37
CA PHE A 411 -23.90 -30.86 13.11
C PHE A 411 -24.42 -32.01 12.26
N MET A 412 -24.37 -31.91 10.92
CA MET A 412 -25.04 -32.88 10.04
C MET A 412 -24.12 -33.63 9.08
N THR A 413 -22.91 -33.16 8.76
CA THR A 413 -22.04 -33.87 7.81
C THR A 413 -20.54 -33.68 8.10
N ASN A 414 -19.99 -34.41 9.09
CA ASN A 414 -18.72 -35.16 8.99
C ASN A 414 -18.14 -35.47 10.38
N GLU A 415 -17.79 -36.74 10.57
CA GLU A 415 -17.07 -37.28 11.73
C GLU A 415 -15.68 -36.65 11.89
N THR A 416 -15.60 -35.53 12.60
CA THR A 416 -14.42 -35.24 13.42
C THR A 416 -14.85 -35.44 14.86
N GLN A 417 -14.68 -36.65 15.39
CA GLN A 417 -15.03 -36.95 16.79
C GLN A 417 -14.18 -36.05 17.72
N VAL A 418 -14.75 -34.91 18.12
CA VAL A 418 -14.31 -34.18 19.32
C VAL A 418 -14.81 -35.00 20.49
N ARG A 419 -13.88 -35.56 21.26
CA ARG A 419 -14.21 -36.38 22.43
C ARG A 419 -13.89 -35.61 23.68
N THR A 420 -14.92 -35.15 24.38
CA THR A 420 -14.78 -34.59 25.73
C THR A 420 -14.50 -35.72 26.71
N LEU A 421 -13.45 -35.58 27.52
CA LEU A 421 -13.13 -36.59 28.54
C LEU A 421 -14.17 -36.57 29.65
N ASP A 422 -14.80 -37.72 29.91
CA ASP A 422 -15.64 -37.87 31.11
C ASP A 422 -14.79 -37.86 32.40
N ALA A 423 -15.47 -37.74 33.54
CA ALA A 423 -14.81 -37.68 34.84
C ALA A 423 -13.96 -38.92 35.18
N SER A 424 -14.30 -40.09 34.64
CA SER A 424 -13.56 -41.33 34.87
C SER A 424 -12.29 -41.39 34.03
N ALA A 425 -12.38 -41.05 32.74
CA ALA A 425 -11.26 -40.95 31.81
C ALA A 425 -10.27 -39.87 32.26
N LEU A 426 -10.77 -38.73 32.75
CA LEU A 426 -9.94 -37.65 33.28
C LEU A 426 -9.12 -38.11 34.50
N LYS A 427 -9.74 -38.83 35.45
CA LYS A 427 -9.04 -39.41 36.61
C LYS A 427 -8.03 -40.47 36.20
N ALA A 428 -8.36 -41.29 35.21
CA ALA A 428 -7.43 -42.29 34.69
C ALA A 428 -6.21 -41.65 34.04
N LEU A 429 -6.38 -40.51 33.36
CA LEU A 429 -5.32 -39.77 32.70
C LEU A 429 -4.51 -38.88 33.66
N ALA A 430 -5.04 -38.51 34.83
CA ALA A 430 -4.43 -37.66 35.87
C ALA A 430 -3.23 -38.32 36.60
N HIS A 431 -2.29 -38.86 35.84
CA HIS A 431 -1.01 -39.36 36.27
C HIS A 431 0.06 -38.89 35.27
N PRO A 432 1.16 -38.24 35.68
CA PRO A 432 2.13 -37.64 34.77
C PRO A 432 2.64 -38.60 33.67
N LEU A 433 2.99 -39.83 34.07
CA LEU A 433 3.44 -40.86 33.12
C LEU A 433 2.36 -41.25 32.10
N ARG A 434 1.08 -41.24 32.47
CA ARG A 434 -0.02 -41.56 31.55
C ARG A 434 -0.26 -40.43 30.57
N VAL A 435 -0.19 -39.17 30.99
CA VAL A 435 -0.22 -38.00 30.10
C VAL A 435 0.92 -38.06 29.09
N LYS A 436 2.13 -38.39 29.55
CA LYS A 436 3.32 -38.51 28.67
C LYS A 436 3.18 -39.65 27.66
N ILE A 437 2.76 -40.84 28.10
CA ILE A 437 2.48 -41.98 27.20
C ILE A 437 1.41 -41.60 26.17
N PHE A 438 0.35 -40.96 26.64
CA PHE A 438 -0.78 -40.52 25.82
C PHE A 438 -0.35 -39.54 24.72
N ASP A 439 0.47 -38.54 25.07
CA ASP A 439 1.00 -37.56 24.14
C ASP A 439 2.00 -38.18 23.15
N ILE A 440 2.88 -39.08 23.59
CA ILE A 440 3.81 -39.80 22.70
C ILE A 440 3.05 -40.63 21.66
N LEU A 441 1.97 -41.31 22.05
CA LEU A 441 1.13 -42.06 21.11
C LEU A 441 0.43 -41.12 20.11
N ALA A 442 0.05 -39.92 20.54
CA ALA A 442 -0.48 -38.89 19.64
C ALA A 442 0.60 -38.39 18.65
N ALA A 443 1.81 -38.12 19.15
CA ALA A 443 2.90 -37.50 18.40
C ALA A 443 3.61 -38.48 17.45
N ARG A 444 3.83 -39.74 17.87
CA ARG A 444 4.64 -40.73 17.16
C ARG A 444 3.82 -41.88 16.56
N GLY A 445 2.50 -41.90 16.75
CA GLY A 445 1.64 -42.98 16.28
C GLY A 445 1.77 -44.25 17.12
N PRO A 446 1.38 -45.42 16.59
CA PRO A 446 1.36 -46.67 17.36
C PRO A 446 2.72 -47.06 17.94
N GLN A 447 2.75 -47.55 19.19
CA GLN A 447 3.98 -47.96 19.90
C GLN A 447 3.78 -49.23 20.73
N THR A 448 4.87 -49.95 21.03
CA THR A 448 4.86 -51.07 21.98
C THR A 448 5.19 -50.59 23.40
N ALA A 449 4.87 -51.42 24.41
CA ALA A 449 5.22 -51.12 25.80
C ALA A 449 6.74 -50.95 26.01
N SER A 450 7.56 -51.72 25.28
CA SER A 450 9.03 -51.62 25.34
C SER A 450 9.56 -50.34 24.69
N SER A 451 9.00 -49.93 23.55
CA SER A 451 9.34 -48.65 22.92
C SER A 451 8.97 -47.46 23.81
N LEU A 452 7.75 -47.47 24.37
CA LEU A 452 7.29 -46.42 25.27
C LEU A 452 8.14 -46.35 26.55
N ALA A 453 8.48 -47.50 27.12
CA ALA A 453 9.35 -47.59 28.30
C ALA A 453 10.70 -46.90 28.08
N ALA A 454 11.33 -47.12 26.91
CA ALA A 454 12.56 -46.44 26.53
C ALA A 454 12.40 -44.91 26.37
N LEU A 455 11.25 -44.46 25.85
CA LEU A 455 10.98 -43.03 25.61
C LEU A 455 10.62 -42.26 26.89
N VAL A 456 10.00 -42.92 27.86
CA VAL A 456 9.57 -42.29 29.11
C VAL A 456 10.53 -42.51 30.28
N GLY A 457 11.53 -43.38 30.12
CA GLY A 457 12.53 -43.69 31.14
C GLY A 457 12.06 -44.69 32.20
N GLU A 458 11.19 -45.63 31.82
CA GLU A 458 10.54 -46.58 32.72
C GLU A 458 10.81 -48.03 32.32
N THR A 459 10.33 -48.99 33.12
CA THR A 459 10.37 -50.41 32.74
C THR A 459 9.18 -50.80 31.85
N SER A 460 9.35 -51.80 30.99
CA SER A 460 8.24 -52.33 30.15
C SER A 460 7.06 -52.85 30.99
N GLY A 461 7.32 -53.38 32.19
CA GLY A 461 6.29 -53.84 33.13
C GLY A 461 5.45 -52.69 33.70
N SER A 462 6.12 -51.62 34.18
CA SER A 462 5.47 -50.37 34.63
C SER A 462 4.64 -49.75 33.50
N THR A 463 5.25 -49.60 32.32
CA THR A 463 4.58 -49.02 31.14
C THR A 463 3.36 -49.81 30.71
N SER A 464 3.42 -51.15 30.76
CA SER A 464 2.28 -52.03 30.46
C SER A 464 1.12 -51.91 31.46
N TYR A 465 1.40 -51.58 32.72
CA TYR A 465 0.37 -51.26 33.71
C TYR A 465 -0.35 -49.96 33.35
N HIS A 466 0.38 -48.90 33.00
CA HIS A 466 -0.20 -47.61 32.60
C HIS A 466 -0.98 -47.68 31.28
N LEU A 467 -0.51 -48.45 30.30
CA LEU A 467 -1.23 -48.69 29.04
C LEU A 467 -2.58 -49.38 29.27
N ARG A 468 -2.62 -50.43 30.10
CA ARG A 468 -3.88 -51.09 30.45
C ARG A 468 -4.84 -50.16 31.19
N ALA A 469 -4.33 -49.32 32.08
CA ALA A 469 -5.14 -48.32 32.77
C ALA A 469 -5.73 -47.28 31.82
N LEU A 470 -4.97 -46.82 30.81
CA LEU A 470 -5.48 -45.93 29.77
C LEU A 470 -6.52 -46.62 28.88
N ALA A 471 -6.26 -47.87 28.48
CA ALA A 471 -7.14 -48.64 27.62
C ALA A 471 -8.49 -48.98 28.27
N ALA A 472 -8.51 -49.19 29.59
CA ALA A 472 -9.74 -49.45 30.35
C ALA A 472 -10.74 -48.28 30.32
N HIS A 473 -10.30 -47.08 29.93
CA HIS A 473 -11.13 -45.89 29.77
C HIS A 473 -11.16 -45.40 28.32
N ASP A 474 -10.86 -46.29 27.36
CA ASP A 474 -10.86 -46.03 25.91
C ASP A 474 -9.97 -44.84 25.48
N LEU A 475 -9.00 -44.45 26.31
CA LEU A 475 -8.06 -43.38 25.98
C LEU A 475 -7.08 -43.85 24.89
N ILE A 476 -6.74 -45.13 24.90
CA ILE A 476 -5.92 -45.79 23.89
C ILE A 476 -6.54 -47.14 23.55
N ARG A 477 -6.15 -47.72 22.41
CA ARG A 477 -6.58 -49.05 21.99
C ARG A 477 -5.41 -49.89 21.49
N GLU A 478 -5.57 -51.21 21.55
CA GLU A 478 -4.62 -52.14 20.95
C GLU A 478 -4.80 -52.12 19.41
N VAL A 479 -3.69 -52.13 18.67
CA VAL A 479 -3.71 -52.21 17.20
C VAL A 479 -3.85 -53.66 16.79
N GLU A 480 -5.05 -54.01 16.33
CA GLU A 480 -5.36 -55.37 15.86
C GLU A 480 -4.42 -55.80 14.71
N GLY A 481 -3.97 -57.05 14.74
CA GLY A 481 -3.17 -57.66 13.67
C GLY A 481 -1.69 -57.26 13.61
N ARG A 482 -1.22 -56.30 14.43
CA ARG A 482 0.19 -55.86 14.43
C ARG A 482 1.06 -56.48 15.52
N GLY A 483 0.44 -57.00 16.59
CA GLY A 483 1.13 -57.56 17.76
C GLY A 483 1.44 -59.05 17.69
N THR A 484 2.26 -59.52 18.63
CA THR A 484 2.48 -60.94 18.94
C THR A 484 1.99 -61.24 20.36
N ALA A 485 1.89 -62.52 20.74
CA ALA A 485 1.52 -62.92 22.11
C ALA A 485 2.46 -62.34 23.19
N ARG A 486 3.68 -61.91 22.82
CA ARG A 486 4.68 -61.32 23.73
C ARG A 486 4.80 -59.80 23.61
N GLU A 487 4.25 -59.18 22.57
CA GLU A 487 4.41 -57.73 22.34
C GLU A 487 3.19 -57.14 21.64
N ARG A 488 2.47 -56.26 22.35
CA ARG A 488 1.26 -55.58 21.88
C ARG A 488 1.57 -54.17 21.41
N TRP A 489 0.88 -53.73 20.36
CA TRP A 489 0.95 -52.38 19.84
C TRP A 489 -0.25 -51.57 20.30
N TRP A 490 -0.02 -50.35 20.75
CA TRP A 490 -1.04 -49.46 21.26
C TRP A 490 -1.08 -48.19 20.43
N GLU A 491 -2.27 -47.66 20.18
CA GLU A 491 -2.47 -46.39 19.49
C GLU A 491 -3.51 -45.52 20.19
N ARG A 492 -3.44 -44.22 19.93
CA ARG A 492 -4.46 -43.27 20.34
C ARG A 492 -5.56 -43.20 19.27
N PRO A 493 -6.86 -43.18 19.65
CA PRO A 493 -7.94 -42.86 18.72
C PRO A 493 -7.70 -41.53 18.00
N LYS A 494 -8.08 -41.47 16.72
CA LYS A 494 -8.01 -40.24 15.91
C LYS A 494 -9.08 -39.27 16.41
N GLY A 495 -8.74 -37.98 16.49
CA GLY A 495 -9.66 -36.94 16.94
C GLY A 495 -9.05 -35.96 17.94
N ARG A 496 -9.76 -34.84 18.14
CA ARG A 496 -9.44 -33.82 19.15
C ARG A 496 -10.03 -34.29 20.48
N ILE A 497 -9.26 -34.14 21.55
CA ILE A 497 -9.73 -34.39 22.91
C ILE A 497 -9.89 -33.05 23.60
N ASP A 498 -11.06 -32.86 24.19
CA ASP A 498 -11.35 -31.70 25.01
C ASP A 498 -11.28 -32.07 26.48
N VAL A 499 -10.54 -31.26 27.25
CA VAL A 499 -10.56 -31.32 28.71
C VAL A 499 -11.63 -30.32 29.15
N PRO A 500 -12.69 -30.75 29.84
CA PRO A 500 -13.78 -29.86 30.26
C PRO A 500 -13.29 -28.59 30.94
N GLY A 501 -13.94 -27.45 30.64
CA GLY A 501 -13.63 -26.16 31.25
C GLY A 501 -13.96 -26.10 32.73
N HIS A 502 -13.44 -25.11 33.45
CA HIS A 502 -13.57 -25.00 34.91
C HIS A 502 -15.05 -24.97 35.40
N ASP A 503 -15.96 -24.45 34.55
CA ASP A 503 -17.40 -24.33 34.83
C ASP A 503 -18.20 -25.62 34.57
N GLU A 504 -17.67 -26.56 33.79
CA GLU A 504 -18.32 -27.84 33.47
C GLU A 504 -18.08 -28.90 34.58
N MET A 505 -17.33 -28.55 35.64
CA MET A 505 -16.80 -29.48 36.63
C MET A 505 -17.38 -29.25 38.03
N THR A 506 -18.41 -30.02 38.37
CA THR A 506 -19.19 -29.87 39.62
C THR A 506 -18.50 -30.37 40.89
N SER A 507 -17.50 -31.26 40.83
CA SER A 507 -16.81 -31.80 42.03
C SER A 507 -15.34 -31.34 42.19
N PRO A 508 -14.86 -31.06 43.43
CA PRO A 508 -13.47 -30.69 43.70
C PRO A 508 -12.44 -31.71 43.21
N ALA A 509 -12.75 -33.01 43.33
CA ALA A 509 -11.87 -34.09 42.90
C ALA A 509 -11.69 -34.13 41.37
N ASN A 510 -12.73 -33.78 40.61
CA ASN A 510 -12.62 -33.71 39.16
C ASN A 510 -11.79 -32.48 38.76
N ARG A 511 -12.00 -31.32 39.39
CA ARG A 511 -11.20 -30.10 39.11
C ARG A 511 -9.70 -30.32 39.34
N ALA A 512 -9.34 -30.99 40.43
CA ALA A 512 -7.94 -31.36 40.71
C ALA A 512 -7.37 -32.29 39.62
N ALA A 513 -8.15 -33.29 39.18
CA ALA A 513 -7.74 -34.18 38.09
C ALA A 513 -7.53 -33.43 36.75
N ALA A 514 -8.43 -32.50 36.39
CA ALA A 514 -8.26 -31.68 35.19
C ALA A 514 -7.04 -30.76 35.29
N GLN A 515 -6.81 -30.14 36.45
CA GLN A 515 -5.63 -29.29 36.64
C GLN A 515 -4.33 -30.08 36.48
N ILE A 516 -4.25 -31.31 37.01
CA ILE A 516 -3.11 -32.21 36.82
C ILE A 516 -2.95 -32.54 35.34
N VAL A 517 -4.02 -32.96 34.65
CA VAL A 517 -3.95 -33.31 33.22
C VAL A 517 -3.52 -32.12 32.36
N THR A 518 -4.12 -30.95 32.57
CA THR A 518 -3.82 -29.72 31.83
C THR A 518 -2.39 -29.26 32.07
N SER A 519 -1.94 -29.16 33.32
CA SER A 519 -0.57 -28.76 33.65
C SER A 519 0.48 -29.71 33.07
N GLU A 520 0.21 -31.01 33.11
CA GLU A 520 1.09 -32.02 32.51
C GLU A 520 1.12 -31.94 30.98
N PHE A 521 -0.01 -31.67 30.33
CA PHE A 521 -0.02 -31.40 28.89
C PHE A 521 0.81 -30.16 28.53
N PHE A 522 0.68 -29.06 29.29
CA PHE A 522 1.51 -27.87 29.09
C PHE A 522 2.99 -28.16 29.28
N ARG A 523 3.36 -28.96 30.30
CA ARG A 523 4.74 -29.37 30.54
C ARG A 523 5.33 -30.14 29.36
N VAL A 524 4.65 -31.21 28.91
CA VAL A 524 5.10 -32.02 27.77
C VAL A 524 5.19 -31.21 26.48
N ARG A 525 4.23 -30.30 26.27
CA ARG A 525 4.25 -29.36 25.15
C ARG A 525 5.47 -28.44 25.22
N HIS A 526 5.74 -27.86 26.38
CA HIS A 526 6.89 -26.98 26.58
C HIS A 526 8.22 -27.71 26.33
N GLU A 527 8.37 -28.93 26.85
CA GLU A 527 9.54 -29.79 26.57
C GLU A 527 9.74 -30.03 25.06
N THR A 528 8.65 -30.27 24.32
CA THR A 528 8.70 -30.47 22.87
C THR A 528 9.15 -29.20 22.13
N LEU A 529 8.68 -28.02 22.56
CA LEU A 529 9.12 -26.74 21.99
C LEU A 529 10.60 -26.50 22.29
N MET A 530 11.04 -26.75 23.53
CA MET A 530 12.44 -26.63 23.91
C MET A 530 13.33 -27.61 23.14
N SER A 531 12.85 -28.83 22.87
CA SER A 531 13.57 -29.77 22.00
C SER A 531 13.66 -29.28 20.55
N TYR A 532 12.66 -28.57 20.04
CA TYR A 532 12.70 -27.95 18.71
C TYR A 532 13.72 -26.81 18.67
N LEU A 533 13.68 -25.89 19.65
CA LEU A 533 14.58 -24.74 19.72
C LEU A 533 16.05 -25.11 19.93
N ASN A 534 16.31 -26.18 20.69
CA ASN A 534 17.67 -26.65 20.99
C ASN A 534 18.22 -27.68 19.99
N ARG A 535 17.48 -28.01 18.92
CA ARG A 535 17.93 -28.98 17.92
C ARG A 535 19.07 -28.39 17.07
N PRO A 536 20.21 -29.07 16.91
CA PRO A 536 21.28 -28.59 16.03
C PRO A 536 20.82 -28.43 14.57
N GLN A 537 21.10 -27.28 13.94
CA GLN A 537 20.69 -26.99 12.56
C GLN A 537 21.24 -27.98 11.52
N ALA A 538 22.39 -28.61 11.82
CA ALA A 538 22.96 -29.66 10.97
C ALA A 538 22.07 -30.92 10.86
N GLU A 539 21.19 -31.15 11.84
CA GLU A 539 20.25 -32.28 11.85
C GLU A 539 18.93 -31.96 11.13
N VAL A 540 18.72 -30.71 10.71
CA VAL A 540 17.49 -30.25 10.03
C VAL A 540 17.72 -30.28 8.52
N PRO A 541 16.89 -31.00 7.73
CA PRO A 541 16.94 -30.96 6.27
C PRO A 541 16.86 -29.52 5.76
N GLU A 542 17.62 -29.19 4.73
CA GLU A 542 17.76 -27.83 4.23
C GLU A 542 16.41 -27.18 3.87
N THR A 543 15.49 -27.94 3.27
CA THR A 543 14.12 -27.52 2.93
C THR A 543 13.22 -27.20 4.13
N TRP A 544 13.64 -27.50 5.35
CA TRP A 544 12.87 -27.31 6.58
C TRP A 544 13.46 -26.25 7.54
N ARG A 545 14.62 -25.67 7.23
CA ARG A 545 15.34 -24.75 8.15
C ARG A 545 14.61 -23.44 8.43
N ASP A 546 13.87 -22.92 7.43
CA ASP A 546 13.21 -21.61 7.51
C ASP A 546 11.67 -21.70 7.67
N VAL A 547 11.13 -22.90 7.85
CA VAL A 547 9.68 -23.14 7.89
C VAL A 547 9.06 -22.82 9.26
N GLY A 548 9.84 -22.98 10.33
CA GLY A 548 9.32 -22.81 11.70
C GLY A 548 9.43 -21.36 12.19
N ILE A 549 8.41 -20.92 12.92
CA ILE A 549 8.32 -19.58 13.48
C ILE A 549 7.90 -19.64 14.96
N THR A 550 8.49 -18.79 15.79
CA THR A 550 8.05 -18.56 17.18
C THR A 550 7.81 -17.07 17.35
N ILE A 551 6.57 -16.67 17.61
CA ILE A 551 6.19 -15.28 17.83
C ILE A 551 5.61 -15.17 19.24
N THR A 552 6.03 -14.15 19.98
CA THR A 552 5.41 -13.74 21.24
C THR A 552 5.18 -12.23 21.17
N THR A 553 3.95 -11.80 21.47
CA THR A 553 3.57 -10.38 21.49
C THR A 553 2.61 -10.14 22.66
N HIS A 554 2.57 -8.90 23.15
CA HIS A 554 1.64 -8.45 24.18
C HIS A 554 0.72 -7.39 23.57
N LEU A 555 -0.59 -7.55 23.78
CA LEU A 555 -1.62 -6.66 23.24
C LEU A 555 -2.53 -6.23 24.38
N ASP A 556 -2.83 -4.94 24.45
CA ASP A 556 -3.86 -4.39 25.34
C ASP A 556 -5.21 -4.51 24.64
N MET A 557 -6.12 -5.30 25.21
CA MET A 557 -7.38 -5.66 24.56
C MET A 557 -8.54 -5.68 25.57
N THR A 558 -9.73 -5.28 25.12
CA THR A 558 -10.97 -5.53 25.86
C THR A 558 -11.38 -7.02 25.77
N PRO A 559 -12.25 -7.53 26.66
CA PRO A 559 -12.77 -8.89 26.55
C PRO A 559 -13.42 -9.19 25.20
N GLU A 560 -14.15 -8.25 24.61
CA GLU A 560 -14.80 -8.39 23.30
C GLU A 560 -13.78 -8.52 22.18
N GLN A 561 -12.72 -7.72 22.22
CA GLN A 561 -11.62 -7.80 21.26
C GLN A 561 -10.85 -9.13 21.41
N ALA A 562 -10.61 -9.59 22.64
CA ALA A 562 -9.96 -10.87 22.90
C ALA A 562 -10.84 -12.05 22.43
N MET A 563 -12.16 -11.97 22.58
CA MET A 563 -13.10 -12.95 22.03
C MET A 563 -13.07 -12.97 20.50
N SER A 564 -13.05 -11.81 19.84
CA SER A 564 -12.92 -11.72 18.38
C SER A 564 -11.62 -12.36 17.90
N LEU A 565 -10.49 -12.03 18.55
CA LEU A 565 -9.19 -12.62 18.22
C LEU A 565 -9.17 -14.12 18.46
N ARG A 566 -9.81 -14.62 19.52
CA ARG A 566 -9.97 -16.07 19.76
C ARG A 566 -10.65 -16.75 18.58
N GLU A 567 -11.76 -16.19 18.09
CA GLU A 567 -12.51 -16.74 16.97
C GLU A 567 -11.69 -16.73 15.66
N GLU A 568 -10.92 -15.67 15.42
CA GLU A 568 -10.00 -15.57 14.29
C GLU A 568 -8.90 -16.64 14.34
N LEU A 569 -8.27 -16.81 15.51
CA LEU A 569 -7.24 -17.83 15.73
C LEU A 569 -7.79 -19.24 15.54
N GLU A 570 -8.98 -19.53 16.08
CA GLU A 570 -9.65 -20.82 15.89
C GLU A 570 -9.93 -21.09 14.41
N ALA A 571 -10.44 -20.10 13.67
CA ALA A 571 -10.73 -20.23 12.25
C ALA A 571 -9.47 -20.48 11.40
N ILE A 572 -8.34 -19.88 11.76
CA ILE A 572 -7.04 -20.14 11.10
C ILE A 572 -6.61 -21.59 11.34
N VAL A 573 -6.64 -22.05 12.59
CA VAL A 573 -6.25 -23.42 12.97
C VAL A 573 -7.14 -24.45 12.28
N GLU A 574 -8.46 -24.27 12.31
CA GLU A 574 -9.42 -25.17 11.68
C GLU A 574 -9.21 -25.24 10.15
N SER A 575 -8.98 -24.08 9.51
CA SER A 575 -8.70 -24.02 8.07
C SER A 575 -7.40 -24.75 7.70
N ALA A 576 -6.37 -24.67 8.55
CA ALA A 576 -5.11 -25.38 8.32
C ALA A 576 -5.29 -26.90 8.48
N ILE A 577 -6.04 -27.33 9.49
CA ILE A 577 -6.37 -28.76 9.70
C ILE A 577 -7.06 -29.33 8.47
N GLU A 578 -8.06 -28.65 7.92
CA GLU A 578 -8.83 -29.15 6.77
C GLU A 578 -7.96 -29.22 5.51
N ARG A 579 -7.16 -28.18 5.23
CA ARG A 579 -6.32 -28.10 4.03
C ARG A 579 -5.23 -29.18 3.98
N TYR A 580 -4.64 -29.51 5.12
CA TYR A 580 -3.47 -30.39 5.20
C TYR A 580 -3.76 -31.76 5.82
N ARG A 581 -5.04 -32.14 5.96
CA ARG A 581 -5.42 -33.45 6.49
C ARG A 581 -4.99 -34.56 5.52
N GLY A 582 -4.39 -35.63 6.06
CA GLY A 582 -4.13 -36.87 5.32
C GLY A 582 -3.00 -36.81 4.28
N GLN A 583 -2.10 -35.83 4.37
CA GLN A 583 -0.94 -35.73 3.47
C GLN A 583 0.04 -36.89 3.70
N GLU A 584 0.51 -37.52 2.61
CA GLU A 584 1.50 -38.60 2.61
C GLU A 584 2.63 -38.29 1.61
N GLY A 585 3.86 -38.69 1.92
CA GLY A 585 5.01 -38.46 1.04
C GLY A 585 6.35 -38.49 1.78
N PRO A 586 7.47 -38.63 1.06
CA PRO A 586 8.80 -38.75 1.66
C PRO A 586 9.25 -37.50 2.44
N ASP A 587 8.75 -36.32 2.04
CA ASP A 587 9.07 -35.03 2.67
C ASP A 587 8.00 -34.54 3.66
N VAL A 588 6.91 -35.29 3.85
CA VAL A 588 5.83 -34.92 4.78
C VAL A 588 6.31 -35.14 6.22
N ARG A 589 6.28 -34.08 7.02
CA ARG A 589 6.61 -34.11 8.44
C ARG A 589 5.39 -33.73 9.28
N ARG A 590 5.33 -34.25 10.50
CA ARG A 590 4.34 -33.81 11.49
C ARG A 590 4.78 -32.48 12.09
N VAL A 591 3.95 -31.46 11.96
CA VAL A 591 4.18 -30.10 12.50
C VAL A 591 3.27 -29.88 13.71
N SER A 592 3.78 -29.21 14.75
CA SER A 592 2.98 -28.77 15.89
C SER A 592 2.56 -27.32 15.69
N LEU A 593 1.26 -27.06 15.63
CA LEU A 593 0.67 -25.72 15.62
C LEU A 593 0.10 -25.42 17.01
N ARG A 594 0.42 -24.24 17.56
CA ARG A 594 -0.04 -23.80 18.88
C ARG A 594 -0.44 -22.33 18.82
N ALA A 595 -1.54 -22.01 19.46
CA ALA A 595 -2.00 -20.65 19.70
C ALA A 595 -2.51 -20.60 21.14
N GLU A 596 -2.05 -19.61 21.90
CA GLU A 596 -2.41 -19.42 23.30
C GLU A 596 -2.86 -17.96 23.45
N LEU A 597 -4.04 -17.76 24.03
CA LEU A 597 -4.60 -16.45 24.35
C LEU A 597 -5.16 -16.52 25.76
N PHE A 598 -4.58 -15.74 26.67
CA PHE A 598 -4.96 -15.67 28.08
C PHE A 598 -4.66 -14.27 28.61
N ASP A 599 -5.43 -13.84 29.61
CA ASP A 599 -5.13 -12.64 30.36
C ASP A 599 -3.89 -12.87 31.22
N LEU A 600 -2.98 -11.88 31.25
CA LEU A 600 -1.81 -11.97 32.10
C LEU A 600 -2.24 -11.83 33.56
N PRO A 601 -1.82 -12.72 34.47
CA PRO A 601 -2.16 -12.61 35.87
C PRO A 601 -1.63 -11.28 36.44
N THR A 602 -2.51 -10.53 37.08
CA THR A 602 -2.13 -9.27 37.73
C THR A 602 -1.09 -9.58 38.82
N PRO A 603 0.05 -8.87 38.87
CA PRO A 603 1.03 -9.07 39.94
C PRO A 603 0.34 -8.91 41.28
N ARG A 604 0.45 -9.91 42.17
CA ARG A 604 0.01 -9.73 43.55
C ARG A 604 0.78 -8.56 44.14
N THR A 605 0.09 -7.46 44.41
CA THR A 605 0.65 -6.37 45.21
C THR A 605 0.94 -6.93 46.60
N THR A 606 2.20 -7.23 46.87
CA THR A 606 2.67 -7.39 48.25
C THR A 606 2.56 -6.02 48.91
N SER A 607 1.42 -5.76 49.56
CA SER A 607 1.26 -4.59 50.41
C SER A 607 2.26 -4.74 51.57
N PRO A 608 3.19 -3.80 51.78
CA PRO A 608 3.98 -3.81 53.00
C PRO A 608 3.03 -3.47 54.15
N ALA A 609 2.81 -4.43 55.06
CA ALA A 609 2.14 -4.15 56.31
C ALA A 609 2.93 -3.06 57.04
N VAL A 610 2.34 -1.88 57.13
CA VAL A 610 2.78 -0.80 58.00
C VAL A 610 2.36 -1.22 59.41
N ASP A 611 3.31 -1.65 60.21
CA ASP A 611 3.22 -1.62 61.66
C ASP A 611 3.21 -0.14 62.11
N ASN A 612 2.13 0.26 62.78
CA ASN A 612 2.06 1.18 63.92
C ASN A 612 0.57 1.50 64.18
N GLU A 613 0.01 0.92 65.24
CA GLU A 613 -0.17 1.53 66.56
C GLU A 613 -1.49 2.31 66.68
N GLU A 614 -2.43 1.72 67.42
CA GLU A 614 -3.36 2.28 68.42
C GLU A 614 -4.51 1.24 68.59
N ALA A 615 -4.95 0.81 69.77
CA ALA A 615 -4.83 1.36 71.11
C ALA A 615 -5.19 0.28 72.17
N SER A 616 -4.84 0.60 73.43
CA SER A 616 -5.51 0.18 74.68
C SER A 616 -5.37 -1.27 75.16
#